data_AF-A0A533X396-F1
#
_entry.id   AF-A0A533X396-F1
#
_cell.length_a   1.000
_cell.length_b   1.000
_cell.length_c   1.000
_cell.angle_alpha   90.00
_cell.angle_beta   90.00
_cell.angle_gamma   90.00
#
_symmetry.space_group_name_H-M   'P 1'
#
loop_
_entity.id
_entity.type
_entity.pdbx_description
1 polymer ?
#
loop_
_entity_poly.entity_id
_entity_poly.type
_entity_poly.pdbx_seq_one_letter_code
_entity_poly.pdbx_strand_id
1 'polypeptide(L)'
;MKTIKFECDDRYEAEKLASLVSVQKDDTVYVDDVAAVVGNEIVIKLKDRSSHAIQLKNKENVDRLKSLLLAVVEGKIRILSSDFSGSLAEITLG
;
A
#
# COMPACT_ATOMS: atom_id res chain seq x y z
N MET A 1 -0.11 17.54 5.15
CA MET A 1 -0.45 16.60 4.07
C MET A 1 0.80 16.28 3.29
N LYS A 2 1.16 15.00 3.21
CA LYS A 2 2.36 14.52 2.51
C LYS A 2 1.97 13.38 1.59
N THR A 3 2.31 13.47 0.31
CA THR A 3 2.12 12.37 -0.64
C THR A 3 3.41 11.59 -0.78
N ILE A 4 3.33 10.28 -0.59
CA ILE A 4 4.43 9.34 -0.78
C ILE A 4 4.16 8.55 -2.05
N LYS A 5 5.21 8.36 -2.86
CA LYS A 5 5.14 7.57 -4.09
C LYS A 5 5.88 6.25 -3.93
N PHE A 6 5.31 5.20 -4.50
CA PHE A 6 5.88 3.87 -4.60
C PHE A 6 5.95 3.46 -6.07
N GLU A 7 7.14 3.09 -6.53
CA GLU A 7 7.31 2.57 -7.89
C GLU A 7 7.02 1.06 -7.87
N CYS A 8 5.97 0.68 -8.58
CA CYS A 8 5.57 -0.69 -8.82
C CYS A 8 6.25 -1.25 -10.06
N ASP A 9 6.18 -2.57 -10.25
CA ASP A 9 6.78 -3.22 -11.43
C ASP A 9 6.15 -2.73 -12.72
N ASP A 10 4.82 -2.60 -12.72
CA ASP A 10 4.04 -2.08 -13.83
C ASP A 10 2.83 -1.24 -13.37
N ARG A 11 2.02 -0.83 -14.34
CA ARG A 11 0.79 -0.07 -14.08
C ARG A 11 -0.26 -0.86 -13.30
N TYR A 12 -0.39 -2.14 -13.57
CA TYR A 12 -1.38 -2.99 -12.94
C TYR A 12 -1.10 -3.12 -11.44
N GLU A 13 0.16 -3.31 -11.07
CA GLU A 13 0.61 -3.38 -9.68
C GLU A 13 0.42 -2.04 -8.94
N ALA A 14 0.60 -0.92 -9.63
CA ALA A 14 0.33 0.41 -9.07
C ALA A 14 -1.17 0.64 -8.81
N GLU A 15 -2.03 0.31 -9.77
CA GLU A 15 -3.48 0.40 -9.66
C GLU A 15 -4.02 -0.51 -8.55
N LYS A 16 -3.50 -1.74 -8.48
CA LYS A 16 -3.84 -2.71 -7.44
C LYS A 16 -3.47 -2.19 -6.05
N LEU A 17 -2.26 -1.67 -5.87
CA LEU A 17 -1.84 -1.09 -4.60
C LEU A 17 -2.73 0.10 -4.20
N ALA A 18 -2.98 1.04 -5.12
CA ALA A 18 -3.84 2.20 -4.86
C ALA A 18 -5.25 1.77 -4.43
N SER A 19 -5.79 0.71 -5.04
CA SER A 19 -7.09 0.14 -4.71
C SER A 19 -7.12 -0.51 -3.31
N LEU A 20 -6.09 -1.30 -2.96
CA LEU A 20 -6.01 -2.00 -1.67
C LEU A 20 -5.90 -1.04 -0.47
N VAL A 21 -5.26 0.11 -0.66
CA VAL A 21 -5.07 1.15 0.38
C VAL A 21 -6.08 2.29 0.29
N SER A 22 -7.13 2.12 -0.52
CA SER A 22 -8.19 3.11 -0.69
C SER A 22 -8.96 3.35 0.61
N VAL A 23 -9.25 4.63 0.86
CA VAL A 23 -10.02 5.07 2.02
C VAL A 23 -11.50 4.71 1.82
N GLN A 24 -12.06 4.03 2.82
CA GLN A 24 -13.45 3.61 2.86
C GLN A 24 -14.37 4.75 3.32
N LYS A 25 -15.68 4.54 3.26
CA LYS A 25 -16.68 5.57 3.66
C LYS A 25 -16.60 5.98 5.14
N ASP A 26 -16.00 5.14 5.98
CA ASP A 26 -15.77 5.40 7.41
C ASP A 26 -14.40 6.04 7.69
N ASP A 27 -13.73 6.53 6.65
CA ASP A 27 -12.37 7.07 6.66
C ASP A 27 -11.26 6.11 7.12
N THR A 28 -11.51 4.81 7.13
CA THR A 28 -10.49 3.79 7.41
C THR A 28 -9.96 3.17 6.12
N VAL A 29 -8.86 2.41 6.23
CA VAL A 29 -8.41 1.52 5.15
C VAL A 29 -8.79 0.06 5.47
N TYR A 30 -8.90 -0.76 4.43
CA TYR A 30 -9.29 -2.17 4.56
C TYR A 30 -8.11 -3.13 4.82
N VAL A 31 -6.89 -2.59 4.84
CA VAL A 31 -5.65 -3.33 5.20
C VAL A 31 -5.72 -3.77 6.66
N ASP A 32 -5.35 -5.03 6.89
CA ASP A 32 -5.26 -5.66 8.21
C ASP A 32 -3.81 -5.84 8.65
N ASP A 33 -2.94 -6.36 7.77
CA ASP A 33 -1.53 -6.64 8.09
C ASP A 33 -0.67 -6.83 6.82
N VAL A 34 0.65 -6.95 7.00
CA VAL A 34 1.61 -7.42 5.98
C VAL A 34 1.97 -8.87 6.29
N ALA A 35 1.46 -9.81 5.48
CA ALA A 35 1.64 -11.23 5.70
C ALA A 35 3.07 -11.72 5.39
N ALA A 36 3.70 -11.18 4.35
CA ALA A 36 5.04 -11.59 3.93
C ALA A 36 5.72 -10.53 3.05
N VAL A 37 7.04 -10.66 2.93
CA VAL A 37 7.87 -9.96 1.94
C VAL A 37 8.80 -10.99 1.29
N VAL A 38 8.79 -11.07 -0.04
CA VAL A 38 9.62 -11.99 -0.83
C VAL A 38 10.29 -11.23 -1.96
N GLY A 39 11.59 -10.92 -1.81
CA GLY A 39 12.32 -10.12 -2.80
C GLY A 39 11.74 -8.71 -2.94
N ASN A 40 11.21 -8.40 -4.12
CA ASN A 40 10.54 -7.12 -4.42
C ASN A 40 9.01 -7.19 -4.28
N GLU A 41 8.47 -8.29 -3.75
CA GLU A 41 7.04 -8.50 -3.56
C GLU A 41 6.64 -8.29 -2.09
N ILE A 42 5.49 -7.67 -1.86
CA ILE A 42 4.84 -7.58 -0.56
C ILE A 42 3.47 -8.25 -0.61
N VAL A 43 3.16 -9.06 0.40
CA VAL A 43 1.83 -9.69 0.53
C VAL A 43 1.03 -8.94 1.59
N ILE A 44 -0.04 -8.28 1.16
CA ILE A 44 -0.93 -7.49 2.00
C ILE A 44 -2.15 -8.33 2.36
N LYS A 45 -2.46 -8.39 3.66
CA LYS A 45 -3.66 -9.04 4.18
C LYS A 45 -4.75 -8.00 4.42
N LEU A 46 -5.97 -8.33 4.01
CA LEU A 46 -7.16 -7.50 4.22
C LEU A 46 -8.01 -8.02 5.37
N LYS A 47 -8.93 -7.18 5.85
CA LYS A 47 -9.85 -7.51 6.97
C LYS A 47 -10.77 -8.71 6.68
N ASP A 48 -11.05 -9.02 5.42
CA ASP A 48 -11.79 -10.21 4.99
C ASP A 48 -10.94 -11.50 4.96
N ARG A 49 -9.68 -11.41 5.40
CA ARG A 49 -8.66 -12.49 5.40
C ARG A 49 -8.15 -12.89 4.02
N SER A 50 -8.55 -12.21 2.95
CA SER A 50 -7.87 -12.35 1.66
C SER A 50 -6.45 -11.77 1.72
N SER A 51 -5.57 -12.24 0.84
CA SER A 51 -4.19 -11.79 0.74
C SER A 51 -3.84 -11.52 -0.71
N HIS A 52 -3.18 -10.39 -0.94
CA HIS A 52 -2.84 -9.90 -2.27
C HIS A 52 -1.37 -9.54 -2.32
N ALA A 53 -0.64 -10.14 -3.25
CA ALA A 53 0.73 -9.76 -3.56
C ALA A 53 0.77 -8.46 -4.38
N ILE A 54 1.72 -7.58 -4.09
CA ILE A 54 2.08 -6.42 -4.90
C ILE A 54 3.55 -6.52 -5.28
N GLN A 55 3.86 -6.48 -6.57
CA GLN A 55 5.24 -6.47 -7.05
C GLN A 55 5.74 -5.02 -7.21
N LEU A 56 6.80 -4.68 -6.48
CA LEU A 56 7.42 -3.36 -6.54
C LEU A 56 8.69 -3.36 -7.40
N LYS A 57 9.10 -2.16 -7.82
CA LYS A 57 10.27 -2.00 -8.69
C LYS A 57 11.55 -2.56 -8.07
N ASN A 58 11.70 -2.37 -6.76
CA ASN A 58 12.88 -2.77 -6.00
C ASN A 58 12.55 -2.92 -4.52
N LYS A 59 13.50 -3.53 -3.80
CA LYS A 59 13.42 -3.78 -2.36
C LYS A 59 13.23 -2.51 -1.52
N GLU A 60 13.80 -1.37 -1.93
CA GLU A 60 13.65 -0.11 -1.20
C GLU A 60 12.17 0.32 -1.15
N ASN A 61 11.46 0.22 -2.28
CA ASN A 61 10.03 0.51 -2.32
C ASN A 61 9.23 -0.46 -1.42
N VAL A 62 9.61 -1.75 -1.38
CA VAL A 62 8.98 -2.74 -0.47
C VAL A 62 9.18 -2.36 0.99
N ASP A 63 10.41 -2.07 1.39
CA ASP A 63 10.74 -1.78 2.79
C ASP A 63 10.04 -0.50 3.27
N ARG A 64 9.97 0.53 2.40
CA ARG A 64 9.21 1.76 2.64
C ARG A 64 7.71 1.49 2.74
N LEU A 65 7.14 0.66 1.86
CA LEU A 65 5.71 0.36 1.85
C LEU A 65 5.32 -0.46 3.07
N LYS A 66 6.10 -1.49 3.41
CA LYS A 66 5.91 -2.27 4.64
C LYS A 66 5.88 -1.38 5.87
N SER A 67 6.84 -0.47 5.98
CA SER A 67 6.93 0.47 7.12
C SER A 67 5.69 1.37 7.20
N LEU A 68 5.20 1.86 6.06
CA LEU A 68 3.98 2.66 5.99
C LEU A 68 2.76 1.85 6.43
N LEU A 69 2.56 0.65 5.87
CA LEU A 69 1.39 -0.18 6.16
C LEU A 69 1.33 -0.59 7.63
N LEU A 70 2.47 -0.96 8.23
CA LEU A 70 2.53 -1.27 9.67
C LEU A 70 2.18 -0.04 10.52
N ALA A 71 2.69 1.14 10.18
CA ALA A 71 2.33 2.37 10.90
C ALA A 71 0.84 2.72 10.77
N VAL A 72 0.21 2.40 9.63
CA VAL A 72 -1.23 2.58 9.42
C VAL A 72 -2.05 1.59 10.26
N VAL A 73 -1.67 0.31 10.27
CA VAL A 73 -2.32 -0.73 11.08
C VAL A 73 -2.20 -0.45 12.58
N GLU A 74 -1.05 0.07 13.02
CA GLU A 74 -0.82 0.51 14.41
C GLU A 74 -1.52 1.84 14.77
N GLY A 75 -2.21 2.48 13.80
CA GLY A 75 -2.91 3.75 14.01
C GLY A 75 -2.00 4.97 14.18
N LYS A 76 -0.69 4.84 13.88
CA LYS A 76 0.29 5.94 13.97
C LYS A 76 0.19 6.93 12.81
N ILE A 77 -0.27 6.46 11.65
CA ILE A 77 -0.42 7.24 10.42
C ILE A 77 -1.82 6.99 9.85
N ARG A 78 -2.43 8.02 9.27
CA ARG A 78 -3.69 7.90 8.54
C ARG A 78 -3.48 8.15 7.05
N ILE A 79 -4.04 7.28 6.22
CA ILE A 79 -4.16 7.51 4.78
C ILE A 79 -5.41 8.35 4.53
N LEU A 80 -5.28 9.42 3.74
CA LEU A 80 -6.37 10.31 3.34
C LEU A 80 -6.87 10.02 1.92
N SER A 81 -5.98 9.61 1.03
CA SER A 81 -6.33 9.20 -0.33
C SER A 81 -5.22 8.37 -0.96
N SER A 82 -5.58 7.64 -2.01
CA SER A 82 -4.66 6.92 -2.88
C SER A 82 -5.06 7.12 -4.34
N ASP A 83 -4.05 7.13 -5.22
CA ASP A 83 -4.21 7.21 -6.68
C ASP A 83 -3.01 6.51 -7.35
N PHE A 84 -2.98 6.45 -8.67
CA PHE A 84 -1.85 5.92 -9.42
C PHE A 84 -1.64 6.63 -10.76
N SER A 85 -0.40 6.63 -11.24
CA SER A 85 -0.02 7.17 -12.54
C SER A 85 1.09 6.34 -13.18
N GLY A 86 0.79 5.67 -14.29
CA GLY A 86 1.71 4.68 -14.86
C GLY A 86 1.99 3.59 -13.82
N SER A 87 3.27 3.29 -13.57
CA SER A 87 3.71 2.35 -12.54
C SER A 87 3.91 2.97 -11.15
N LEU A 88 3.46 4.21 -10.91
CA LEU A 88 3.58 4.86 -9.62
C LEU A 88 2.25 4.80 -8.86
N ALA A 89 2.26 4.24 -7.65
CA ALA A 89 1.19 4.41 -6.68
C ALA A 89 1.47 5.63 -5.80
N GLU A 90 0.45 6.45 -5.57
CA GLU A 90 0.53 7.69 -4.80
C GLU A 90 -0.38 7.59 -3.57
N ILE A 91 0.17 7.78 -2.37
CA ILE A 91 -0.57 7.68 -1.11
C ILE A 91 -0.41 8.99 -0.35
N THR A 92 -1.52 9.67 -0.07
CA THR A 92 -1.55 10.92 0.68
C THR A 92 -1.86 10.66 2.14
N LEU A 93 -1.00 11.16 3.03
CA LEU A 93 -1.10 10.97 4.47
C LEU A 93 -1.60 12.23 5.17
N GLY A 94 -2.35 12.01 6.25
CA GLY A 94 -2.87 13.02 7.17
C GLY A 94 -1.87 13.46 8.21
#